data_AF-X1UBB0-F1
#
_entry.id   AF-X1UBB0-F1
#
_cell.length_a   1.000
_cell.length_b   1.000
_cell.length_c   1.000
_cell.angle_alpha   90.00
_cell.angle_beta   90.00
_cell.angle_gamma   90.00
#
_symmetry.space_group_name_H-M   'P 1'
#
loop_
_entity.id
_entity.type
_entity.pdbx_description
1 polymer ?
#
loop_
_entity_poly.entity_id
_entity_poly.type
_entity_poly.pdbx_seq_one_letter_code
_entity_poly.pdbx_strand_id
1 'polypeptide(L)'
;EEHAGGKWRLAYKNLWGNNKNLELDINYLYRVPIGLSRRINFETFSNTKKFEIFVVSKEELFAGKTVAALDRVAPRDIYDVANIVDYTGNYDKRLFRKTVILLGASQREDFRKIKADKLYEVSDKDIENSLYPLLPQDKRINKKELFDKIVPFVIDILKFTSSEKEFLDRYLDYAEYKPELLFHEYPDLISQIEEHPVLLWKRLNVEKYLKR
;
A
#
# COMPACT_ATOMS: atom_id res chain seq x y z
N GLU A 1 15.23 19.35 7.19
CA GLU A 1 14.14 20.07 6.49
C GLU A 1 12.97 19.11 6.28
N GLU A 2 11.78 19.54 6.70
CA GLU A 2 10.60 18.74 7.05
C GLU A 2 9.65 18.52 5.87
N HIS A 3 10.11 18.01 4.74
CA HIS A 3 9.20 17.76 3.61
C HIS A 3 9.32 16.32 3.13
N ALA A 4 8.60 15.42 3.81
CA ALA A 4 8.37 14.03 3.38
C ALA A 4 7.51 13.94 2.08
N GLY A 5 6.97 15.07 1.64
CA GLY A 5 6.09 15.20 0.48
C GLY A 5 5.40 16.56 0.44
N GLY A 6 4.38 16.67 -0.41
CA GLY A 6 3.51 17.83 -0.49
C GLY A 6 2.17 17.49 -1.14
N LYS A 7 1.17 18.33 -0.87
CA LYS A 7 -0.17 18.24 -1.45
C LYS A 7 -0.54 19.57 -2.10
N TRP A 8 -0.95 19.51 -3.37
CA TRP A 8 -1.40 20.67 -4.15
C TRP A 8 -2.84 20.47 -4.60
N ARG A 9 -3.59 21.57 -4.64
CA ARG A 9 -4.95 21.61 -5.19
C ARG A 9 -4.95 22.54 -6.39
N LEU A 10 -5.00 21.96 -7.58
CA LEU A 10 -4.97 22.67 -8.85
C LEU A 10 -6.40 22.94 -9.30
N ALA A 11 -6.82 24.20 -9.28
CA ALA A 11 -8.12 24.62 -9.76
C ALA A 11 -8.12 24.69 -11.30
N TYR A 12 -9.19 24.19 -11.94
CA TYR A 12 -9.39 24.29 -13.38
C TYR A 12 -10.89 24.44 -13.70
N LYS A 13 -11.21 24.92 -14.91
CA LYS A 13 -12.59 24.92 -15.42
C LYS A 13 -12.79 23.75 -16.37
N ASN A 14 -13.87 23.00 -16.19
CA ASN A 14 -14.25 21.97 -17.15
C ASN A 14 -14.94 22.57 -18.39
N LEU A 15 -15.29 21.72 -19.36
CA LEU A 15 -15.93 22.14 -20.63
C LEU A 15 -17.27 22.89 -20.44
N TRP A 16 -17.93 22.72 -19.29
CA TRP A 16 -19.19 23.41 -18.97
C TRP A 16 -18.98 24.67 -18.12
N GLY A 17 -17.74 25.14 -17.96
CA GLY A 17 -17.40 26.33 -17.18
C GLY A 17 -17.43 26.13 -15.66
N ASN A 18 -17.70 24.92 -15.18
CA ASN A 18 -17.72 24.62 -13.75
C ASN A 18 -16.29 24.54 -13.19
N ASN A 19 -16.07 25.18 -12.05
CA ASN A 19 -14.81 25.07 -11.33
C ASN A 19 -14.68 23.65 -10.75
N LYS A 20 -13.55 23.02 -11.06
CA LYS A 20 -13.14 21.70 -10.58
C LYS A 20 -11.74 21.79 -9.98
N ASN A 21 -11.37 20.78 -9.21
CA ASN A 21 -10.07 20.70 -8.59
C ASN A 21 -9.42 19.36 -8.92
N LEU A 22 -8.12 19.38 -9.18
CA LEU A 22 -7.25 18.22 -9.25
C LEU A 22 -6.35 18.25 -8.02
N GLU A 23 -6.37 17.18 -7.22
CA GLU A 23 -5.45 17.02 -6.10
C GLU A 23 -4.21 16.27 -6.57
N LEU A 24 -3.03 16.83 -6.28
CA LEU A 24 -1.72 16.23 -6.57
C LEU A 24 -1.00 16.00 -5.25
N ASP A 25 -0.69 14.74 -4.96
CA ASP A 25 0.11 14.34 -3.81
C ASP A 25 1.47 13.83 -4.29
N ILE A 26 2.55 14.37 -3.73
CA ILE A 26 3.94 13.93 -3.98
C ILE A 26 4.50 13.39 -2.68
N ASN A 27 5.08 12.20 -2.72
CA ASN A 27 5.73 11.58 -1.57
C ASN A 27 7.20 11.27 -1.89
N TYR A 28 8.11 11.93 -1.18
CA TYR A 28 9.55 11.76 -1.39
C TYR A 28 10.12 10.53 -0.65
N LEU A 29 9.41 9.99 0.34
CA LEU A 29 9.86 8.82 1.10
C LEU A 29 9.67 7.50 0.35
N TYR A 30 8.74 7.46 -0.61
CA TYR A 30 8.41 6.30 -1.46
C TYR A 30 8.90 6.48 -2.90
N ARG A 31 9.97 7.28 -3.10
CA ARG A 31 10.53 7.57 -4.43
C ARG A 31 11.30 6.41 -5.06
N VAL A 32 11.65 5.40 -4.27
CA VAL A 32 12.36 4.20 -4.71
C VAL A 32 11.32 3.09 -4.85
N PRO A 33 11.07 2.54 -6.05
CA PRO A 33 10.07 1.50 -6.24
C PRO A 33 10.48 0.19 -5.56
N ILE A 34 9.55 -0.73 -5.38
CA ILE A 34 9.80 -2.10 -4.93
C ILE A 34 9.36 -3.05 -6.05
N GLY A 35 10.37 -3.57 -6.76
CA GLY A 35 10.16 -4.34 -7.99
C GLY A 35 10.29 -3.49 -9.26
N LEU A 36 9.93 -4.09 -10.39
CA LEU A 36 10.12 -3.49 -11.70
C LEU A 36 9.01 -2.47 -12.02
N SER A 37 9.35 -1.18 -12.03
CA SER A 37 8.47 -0.14 -12.56
C SER A 37 8.18 -0.40 -14.03
N ARG A 38 6.94 -0.14 -14.45
CA ARG A 38 6.50 -0.36 -15.82
C ARG A 38 6.26 0.97 -16.49
N ARG A 39 6.73 1.10 -17.74
CA ARG A 39 6.24 2.14 -18.64
C ARG A 39 4.94 1.66 -19.25
N ILE A 40 3.88 2.44 -19.11
CA ILE A 40 2.61 2.16 -19.77
C ILE A 40 2.26 3.32 -20.69
N ASN A 41 1.67 2.99 -21.84
CA ASN A 41 1.05 3.97 -22.70
C ASN A 41 -0.33 4.29 -22.13
N PHE A 42 -0.47 5.45 -21.50
CA PHE A 42 -1.74 5.89 -20.97
C PHE A 42 -2.60 6.47 -22.09
N GLU A 43 -3.86 6.03 -22.18
CA GLU A 43 -4.86 6.51 -23.13
C GLU A 43 -6.07 7.01 -22.34
N THR A 44 -6.21 8.34 -22.23
CA THR A 44 -7.24 8.98 -21.39
C THR A 44 -8.64 8.80 -21.99
N PHE A 45 -8.76 8.95 -23.30
CA PHE A 45 -9.99 8.77 -24.07
C PHE A 45 -9.65 8.16 -25.43
N SER A 46 -10.60 7.42 -26.02
CA SER A 46 -10.50 6.95 -27.40
C SER A 46 -10.18 8.15 -28.31
N ASN A 47 -9.05 8.10 -29.03
CA ASN A 47 -8.51 9.16 -29.90
C ASN A 47 -7.74 10.30 -29.22
N THR A 48 -7.21 10.12 -28.01
CA THR A 48 -6.29 11.09 -27.38
C THR A 48 -4.82 10.74 -27.55
N LYS A 49 -3.95 11.73 -27.37
CA LYS A 49 -2.50 11.56 -27.44
C LYS A 49 -2.06 10.54 -26.39
N LYS A 50 -1.41 9.48 -26.85
CA LYS A 50 -0.73 8.51 -25.98
C LYS A 50 0.51 9.16 -25.40
N PHE A 51 0.72 8.99 -24.10
CA PHE A 51 1.96 9.36 -23.45
C PHE A 51 2.40 8.27 -22.49
N GLU A 52 3.71 8.08 -22.42
CA GLU A 52 4.31 7.10 -21.53
C GLU A 52 4.33 7.63 -20.11
N ILE A 53 3.82 6.83 -19.17
CA ILE A 53 3.94 7.10 -17.74
C ILE A 53 4.61 5.93 -17.05
N PHE A 54 5.36 6.24 -15.99
CA PHE A 54 5.90 5.23 -15.09
C PHE A 54 4.88 4.90 -14.02
N VAL A 55 4.64 3.61 -13.84
CA VAL A 55 3.84 3.07 -12.74
C VAL A 55 4.66 2.08 -11.96
N VAL A 56 4.40 1.98 -10.66
CA VAL A 56 4.95 0.94 -9.80
C VAL A 56 4.50 -0.45 -10.26
N SER A 57 5.19 -1.47 -9.76
CA SER A 57 4.79 -2.86 -10.00
C SER A 57 3.39 -3.14 -9.44
N LYS A 58 2.70 -4.19 -9.92
CA LYS A 58 1.39 -4.54 -9.35
C LYS A 58 1.55 -5.02 -7.91
N GLU A 59 2.64 -5.71 -7.65
CA GLU A 59 3.03 -6.26 -6.36
C GLU A 59 3.19 -5.13 -5.33
N GLU A 60 3.87 -4.05 -5.71
CA GLU A 60 3.99 -2.84 -4.88
C GLU A 60 2.67 -2.10 -4.71
N LEU A 61 1.90 -1.91 -5.79
CA LEU A 61 0.60 -1.27 -5.73
C LEU A 61 -0.34 -2.02 -4.78
N PHE A 62 -0.44 -3.33 -4.94
CA PHE A 62 -1.28 -4.20 -4.13
C PHE A 62 -0.81 -4.19 -2.67
N ALA A 63 0.50 -4.28 -2.45
CA ALA A 63 1.06 -4.24 -1.09
C ALA A 63 0.76 -2.92 -0.39
N GLY A 64 0.93 -1.79 -1.08
CA GLY A 64 0.59 -0.47 -0.55
C GLY A 64 -0.89 -0.36 -0.18
N LYS A 65 -1.80 -0.89 -1.01
CA LYS A 65 -3.23 -0.95 -0.71
C LYS A 65 -3.54 -1.82 0.50
N THR A 66 -2.92 -2.99 0.62
CA THR A 66 -3.07 -3.88 1.78
C THR A 66 -2.59 -3.21 3.06
N VAL A 67 -1.41 -2.59 3.06
CA VAL A 67 -0.88 -1.90 4.24
C VAL A 67 -1.75 -0.69 4.62
N ALA A 68 -2.21 0.10 3.64
CA ALA A 68 -3.11 1.23 3.90
C ALA A 68 -4.45 0.79 4.53
N ALA A 69 -5.01 -0.34 4.07
CA ALA A 69 -6.24 -0.90 4.64
C ALA A 69 -6.05 -1.33 6.11
N LEU A 70 -4.90 -1.89 6.47
CA LEU A 70 -4.58 -2.32 7.84
C LEU A 70 -4.23 -1.16 8.77
N ASP A 71 -3.64 -0.09 8.22
CA ASP A 71 -3.28 1.11 8.99
C ASP A 71 -4.51 1.98 9.27
N ARG A 72 -5.27 2.32 8.22
CA ARG A 72 -6.34 3.32 8.27
C ARG A 72 -7.73 2.75 8.48
N VAL A 73 -7.94 1.48 8.12
CA VAL A 73 -9.23 0.79 8.25
C VAL A 73 -10.36 1.53 7.51
N ALA A 74 -10.05 2.19 6.38
CA ALA A 74 -11.04 2.93 5.61
C ALA A 74 -11.82 1.97 4.68
N PRO A 75 -13.16 2.12 4.53
CA PRO A 75 -13.96 1.23 3.67
C PRO A 75 -13.48 1.14 2.22
N ARG A 76 -12.94 2.24 1.69
CA ARG A 76 -12.35 2.31 0.35
C ARG A 76 -11.10 1.44 0.20
N ASP A 77 -10.18 1.54 1.17
CA ASP A 77 -8.94 0.76 1.16
C ASP A 77 -9.25 -0.74 1.34
N ILE A 78 -10.24 -1.08 2.18
CA ILE A 78 -10.74 -2.45 2.35
C ILE A 78 -11.35 -2.98 1.05
N TYR A 79 -12.16 -2.17 0.35
CA TYR A 79 -12.73 -2.54 -0.94
C TYR A 79 -11.65 -2.75 -2.01
N ASP A 80 -10.61 -1.93 -2.03
CA ASP A 80 -9.46 -2.12 -2.93
C ASP A 80 -8.76 -3.46 -2.67
N VAL A 81 -8.58 -3.85 -1.40
CA VAL A 81 -8.04 -5.17 -1.04
C VAL A 81 -8.98 -6.30 -1.48
N ALA A 82 -10.29 -6.13 -1.36
CA ALA A 82 -11.23 -7.11 -1.91
C ALA A 82 -11.10 -7.24 -3.43
N ASN A 83 -10.86 -6.16 -4.17
CA ASN A 83 -10.59 -6.25 -5.61
C ASN A 83 -9.27 -6.98 -5.91
N ILE A 84 -8.26 -6.86 -5.04
CA ILE A 84 -7.00 -7.62 -5.14
C ILE A 84 -7.25 -9.12 -4.93
N VAL A 85 -8.11 -9.50 -3.97
CA VAL A 85 -8.49 -10.90 -3.72
C VAL A 85 -9.14 -11.54 -4.95
N ASP A 86 -10.00 -10.80 -5.66
CA ASP A 86 -10.65 -11.26 -6.89
C ASP A 86 -9.79 -11.13 -8.15
N TYR A 87 -8.60 -10.53 -8.05
CA TYR A 87 -7.80 -10.24 -9.22
C TYR A 87 -7.26 -11.54 -9.84
N THR A 88 -7.73 -11.84 -11.05
CA THR A 88 -7.36 -13.05 -11.82
C THR A 88 -6.15 -12.85 -12.74
N GLY A 89 -5.65 -11.62 -12.87
CA GLY A 89 -4.48 -11.33 -13.70
C GLY A 89 -3.17 -11.78 -13.05
N ASN A 90 -2.11 -11.83 -13.86
CA ASN A 90 -0.79 -12.26 -13.37
C ASN A 90 -0.09 -11.18 -12.53
N TYR A 91 0.44 -11.60 -11.39
CA TYR A 91 1.37 -10.88 -10.51
C TYR A 91 2.14 -11.91 -9.66
N ASP A 92 3.33 -11.55 -9.19
CA ASP A 92 4.11 -12.39 -8.30
C ASP A 92 3.58 -12.30 -6.86
N LYS A 93 2.87 -13.35 -6.44
CA LYS A 93 2.29 -13.45 -5.09
C LYS A 93 3.35 -13.44 -3.98
N ARG A 94 4.53 -14.02 -4.23
CA ARG A 94 5.61 -14.08 -3.24
C ARG A 94 6.24 -12.69 -3.08
N LEU A 95 6.50 -12.01 -4.18
CA LEU A 95 6.98 -10.63 -4.15
C LEU A 95 5.96 -9.71 -3.48
N PHE A 96 4.67 -9.81 -3.84
CA PHE A 96 3.59 -9.08 -3.17
C PHE A 96 3.62 -9.26 -1.64
N ARG A 97 3.66 -10.50 -1.15
CA ARG A 97 3.68 -10.79 0.29
C ARG A 97 4.89 -10.15 0.98
N LYS A 98 6.09 -10.32 0.42
CA LYS A 98 7.32 -9.72 0.98
C LYS A 98 7.24 -8.20 1.00
N THR A 99 6.68 -7.59 -0.05
CA THR A 99 6.45 -6.14 -0.11
C THR A 99 5.43 -5.67 0.92
N VAL A 100 4.36 -6.45 1.20
CA VAL A 100 3.43 -6.12 2.31
C VAL A 100 4.16 -6.10 3.64
N ILE A 101 5.00 -7.09 3.92
CA ILE A 101 5.75 -7.19 5.17
C ILE A 101 6.76 -6.05 5.29
N LEU A 102 7.47 -5.74 4.21
CA LEU A 102 8.44 -4.64 4.15
C LEU A 102 7.78 -3.28 4.42
N LEU A 103 6.69 -2.97 3.72
CA LEU A 103 5.95 -1.71 3.88
C LEU A 103 5.16 -1.65 5.19
N GLY A 104 4.70 -2.81 5.68
CA GLY A 104 4.08 -2.95 7.00
C GLY A 104 5.06 -2.60 8.11
N ALA A 105 6.31 -3.06 8.01
CA ALA A 105 7.37 -2.73 8.97
C ALA A 105 7.70 -1.23 9.03
N SER A 106 7.43 -0.47 7.96
CA SER A 106 7.62 0.99 7.95
C SER A 106 6.53 1.76 8.68
N GLN A 107 5.41 1.13 9.04
CA GLN A 107 4.29 1.79 9.70
C GLN A 107 4.63 2.24 11.12
N ARG A 108 3.79 3.11 11.68
CA ARG A 108 3.94 3.59 13.06
C ARG A 108 3.62 2.49 14.07
N GLU A 109 2.50 1.81 13.86
CA GLU A 109 2.11 0.64 14.63
C GLU A 109 3.08 -0.53 14.34
N ASP A 110 3.38 -1.34 15.36
CA ASP A 110 4.18 -2.55 15.19
C ASP A 110 3.38 -3.55 14.37
N PHE A 111 3.84 -3.82 13.13
CA PHE A 111 3.15 -4.70 12.19
C PHE A 111 2.91 -6.10 12.74
N ARG A 112 3.76 -6.58 13.67
CA ARG A 112 3.61 -7.88 14.34
C ARG A 112 2.39 -7.95 15.27
N LYS A 113 1.89 -6.79 15.71
CA LYS A 113 0.76 -6.66 16.64
C LYS A 113 -0.57 -6.47 15.92
N ILE A 114 -0.55 -6.16 14.62
CA ILE A 114 -1.76 -6.01 13.82
C ILE A 114 -2.48 -7.35 13.75
N LYS A 115 -3.79 -7.29 13.87
CA LYS A 115 -4.68 -8.43 13.78
C LYS A 115 -5.83 -8.10 12.82
N ALA A 116 -6.38 -9.14 12.19
CA ALA A 116 -7.46 -8.98 11.22
C ALA A 116 -8.78 -8.50 11.84
N ASP A 117 -8.93 -8.64 13.16
CA ASP A 117 -10.08 -8.17 13.93
C ASP A 117 -10.26 -6.64 13.85
N LYS A 118 -9.16 -5.90 13.72
CA LYS A 118 -9.16 -4.44 13.50
C LYS A 118 -10.06 -4.00 12.33
N LEU A 119 -10.20 -4.84 11.30
CA LEU A 119 -11.08 -4.53 10.17
C LEU A 119 -12.54 -4.33 10.62
N TYR A 120 -13.00 -5.06 11.64
CA TYR A 120 -14.41 -5.03 12.06
C TYR A 120 -14.84 -3.70 12.70
N GLU A 121 -13.89 -2.80 12.97
CA GLU A 121 -14.13 -1.42 13.43
C GLU A 121 -14.96 -0.60 12.42
N VAL A 122 -14.94 -0.95 11.14
CA VAL A 122 -15.77 -0.30 10.11
C VAL A 122 -17.24 -0.61 10.32
N SER A 123 -18.09 0.40 10.46
CA SER A 123 -19.54 0.21 10.51
C SER A 123 -20.18 0.11 9.12
N ASP A 124 -21.41 -0.44 9.03
CA ASP A 124 -22.19 -0.40 7.79
C ASP A 124 -22.39 1.04 7.29
N LYS A 125 -22.59 1.98 8.22
CA LYS A 125 -22.73 3.41 7.92
C LYS A 125 -21.45 4.01 7.31
N ASP A 126 -20.27 3.55 7.69
CA ASP A 126 -19.01 4.00 7.10
C ASP A 126 -18.90 3.52 5.64
N ILE A 127 -19.32 2.29 5.36
CA ILE A 127 -19.38 1.74 4.00
C ILE A 127 -20.37 2.55 3.15
N GLU A 128 -21.59 2.77 3.65
CA GLU A 128 -22.62 3.54 2.96
C GLU A 128 -22.16 4.96 2.63
N ASN A 129 -21.51 5.65 3.57
CA ASN A 129 -21.14 7.05 3.39
C ASN A 129 -19.86 7.26 2.58
N SER A 130 -18.89 6.35 2.68
CA SER A 130 -17.56 6.57 2.11
C SER A 130 -17.25 5.72 0.87
N LEU A 131 -17.92 4.57 0.71
CA LEU A 131 -17.72 3.66 -0.41
C LEU A 131 -18.83 3.77 -1.45
N TYR A 132 -20.11 3.69 -1.06
CA TYR A 132 -21.22 3.67 -2.02
C TYR A 132 -21.30 4.87 -2.98
N PRO A 133 -20.90 6.12 -2.60
CA PRO A 133 -20.87 7.23 -3.54
C PRO A 133 -19.84 7.07 -4.68
N LEU A 134 -18.88 6.14 -4.52
CA LEU A 134 -17.81 5.88 -5.48
C LEU A 134 -18.08 4.65 -6.36
N LEU A 135 -19.15 3.90 -6.07
CA LEU A 135 -19.48 2.66 -6.76
C LEU A 135 -20.78 2.79 -7.54
N PRO A 136 -20.85 2.21 -8.75
CA PRO A 136 -22.12 1.90 -9.40
C PRO A 136 -23.04 1.09 -8.49
N GLN A 137 -24.36 1.27 -8.62
CA GLN A 137 -25.33 0.62 -7.75
C GLN A 137 -25.24 -0.91 -7.78
N ASP A 138 -24.94 -1.50 -8.94
CA ASP A 138 -24.75 -2.93 -9.18
C ASP A 138 -23.40 -3.47 -8.65
N LYS A 139 -22.49 -2.59 -8.24
CA LYS A 139 -21.17 -2.95 -7.65
C LYS A 139 -21.11 -2.76 -6.14
N ARG A 140 -22.19 -2.28 -5.52
CA ARG A 140 -22.27 -2.11 -4.07
C ARG A 140 -22.24 -3.48 -3.40
N ILE A 141 -21.44 -3.56 -2.34
CA ILE A 141 -21.21 -4.78 -1.56
C ILE A 141 -21.56 -4.48 -0.10
N ASN A 142 -22.25 -5.41 0.57
CA ASN A 142 -22.57 -5.25 1.99
C ASN A 142 -21.35 -5.60 2.87
N LYS A 143 -21.37 -5.16 4.14
CA LYS A 143 -20.26 -5.40 5.07
C LYS A 143 -19.91 -6.88 5.21
N LYS A 144 -20.92 -7.75 5.39
CA LYS A 144 -20.68 -9.18 5.59
C LYS A 144 -19.92 -9.79 4.40
N GLU A 145 -20.42 -9.57 3.19
CA GLU A 145 -19.82 -10.08 1.96
C GLU A 145 -18.40 -9.55 1.73
N LEU A 146 -18.20 -8.24 1.97
CA LEU A 146 -16.88 -7.63 1.88
C LEU A 146 -15.90 -8.31 2.85
N PHE A 147 -16.33 -8.53 4.09
CA PHE A 147 -15.48 -9.03 5.18
C PHE A 147 -15.19 -10.52 5.08
N ASP A 148 -16.18 -11.33 4.68
CA ASP A 148 -16.01 -12.76 4.42
C ASP A 148 -14.90 -13.01 3.39
N LYS A 149 -14.66 -12.05 2.51
CA LYS A 149 -13.65 -12.10 1.46
C LYS A 149 -12.27 -11.60 1.90
N ILE A 150 -12.18 -10.45 2.56
CA ILE A 150 -10.87 -9.88 2.97
C ILE A 150 -10.27 -10.55 4.20
N VAL A 151 -11.08 -10.94 5.20
CA VAL A 151 -10.56 -11.39 6.50
C VAL A 151 -9.66 -12.63 6.37
N PRO A 152 -10.02 -13.70 5.63
CA PRO A 152 -9.15 -14.85 5.45
C PRO A 152 -7.81 -14.50 4.77
N PHE A 153 -7.87 -13.60 3.79
CA PHE A 153 -6.68 -13.12 3.07
C PHE A 153 -5.73 -12.35 4.00
N VAL A 154 -6.26 -11.45 4.83
CA VAL A 154 -5.46 -10.71 5.81
C VAL A 154 -4.88 -11.64 6.89
N ILE A 155 -5.66 -12.62 7.36
CA ILE A 155 -5.15 -13.63 8.30
C ILE A 155 -3.96 -14.38 7.70
N ASP A 156 -4.02 -14.74 6.42
CA ASP A 156 -2.90 -15.41 5.73
C ASP A 156 -1.66 -14.51 5.65
N ILE A 157 -1.84 -13.23 5.30
CA ILE A 157 -0.76 -12.23 5.23
C ILE A 157 -0.07 -12.04 6.60
N LEU A 158 -0.84 -11.98 7.69
CA LEU A 158 -0.33 -11.77 9.04
C LEU A 158 0.24 -13.04 9.69
N LYS A 159 0.10 -14.22 9.05
CA LYS A 159 0.78 -15.45 9.48
C LYS A 159 2.22 -15.45 8.99
N PHE A 160 3.10 -14.74 9.69
CA PHE A 160 4.51 -14.65 9.33
C PHE A 160 5.22 -16.00 9.46
N THR A 161 6.05 -16.32 8.47
CA THR A 161 7.03 -17.41 8.56
C THR A 161 8.16 -17.05 9.52
N SER A 162 9.00 -18.02 9.90
CA SER A 162 10.14 -17.79 10.79
C SER A 162 11.13 -16.75 10.25
N SER A 163 11.41 -16.76 8.94
CA SER A 163 12.32 -15.79 8.31
C SER A 163 11.70 -14.40 8.20
N GLU A 164 10.41 -14.30 7.86
CA GLU A 164 9.68 -13.02 7.86
C GLU A 164 9.63 -12.40 9.26
N LYS A 165 9.41 -13.23 10.28
CA LYS A 165 9.43 -12.80 11.67
C LYS A 165 10.83 -12.38 12.11
N GLU A 166 11.89 -13.11 11.72
CA GLU A 166 13.26 -12.71 12.01
C GLU A 166 13.59 -11.34 11.43
N PHE A 167 13.19 -11.07 10.17
CA PHE A 167 13.34 -9.74 9.58
C PHE A 167 12.66 -8.66 10.42
N LEU A 168 11.39 -8.87 10.80
CA LEU A 168 10.63 -7.91 11.60
C LEU A 168 11.25 -7.69 12.98
N ASP A 169 11.66 -8.76 13.66
CA ASP A 169 12.26 -8.69 15.01
C ASP A 169 13.59 -7.92 14.97
N ARG A 170 14.49 -8.23 14.02
CA ARG A 170 15.75 -7.48 13.83
C ARG A 170 15.51 -6.00 13.55
N TYR A 171 14.58 -5.71 12.65
CA TYR A 171 14.34 -4.35 12.20
C TYR A 171 13.65 -3.49 13.26
N LEU A 172 12.66 -4.03 13.97
CA LEU A 172 11.84 -3.29 14.92
C LEU A 172 12.41 -3.26 16.34
N ASP A 173 13.16 -4.28 16.77
CA ASP A 173 13.68 -4.37 18.14
C ASP A 173 15.14 -3.94 18.25
N TYR A 174 15.92 -4.01 17.15
CA TYR A 174 17.37 -3.75 17.17
C TYR A 174 17.81 -2.70 16.15
N ALA A 175 16.89 -2.12 15.37
CA ALA A 175 17.20 -1.24 14.24
C ALA A 175 18.17 -1.86 13.21
N GLU A 176 18.22 -3.20 13.13
CA GLU A 176 19.00 -3.94 12.16
C GLU A 176 18.20 -4.09 10.86
N TYR A 177 18.45 -3.22 9.88
CA TYR A 177 17.79 -3.30 8.60
C TYR A 177 18.55 -4.22 7.64
N LYS A 178 18.02 -5.43 7.47
CA LYS A 178 18.58 -6.50 6.62
C LYS A 178 17.54 -7.01 5.62
N PRO A 179 17.25 -6.27 4.54
CA PRO A 179 16.23 -6.66 3.57
C PRO A 179 16.52 -7.99 2.87
N GLU A 180 17.77 -8.45 2.81
CA GLU A 180 18.18 -9.74 2.28
C GLU A 180 17.52 -10.93 2.98
N LEU A 181 17.18 -10.81 4.27
CA LEU A 181 16.43 -11.84 5.00
C LEU A 181 15.03 -12.05 4.39
N LEU A 182 14.43 -10.96 3.92
CA LEU A 182 13.10 -10.96 3.33
C LEU A 182 13.14 -11.17 1.81
N PHE A 183 14.18 -10.72 1.10
CA PHE A 183 14.25 -10.71 -0.37
C PHE A 183 15.37 -11.58 -0.96
N HIS A 184 15.86 -12.60 -0.27
CA HIS A 184 16.91 -13.50 -0.78
C HIS A 184 16.60 -14.15 -2.15
N GLU A 185 15.32 -14.37 -2.47
CA GLU A 185 14.90 -14.88 -3.79
C GLU A 185 14.90 -13.81 -4.90
N TYR A 186 15.11 -12.54 -4.55
CA TYR A 186 15.10 -11.39 -5.45
C TYR A 186 16.40 -10.57 -5.30
N PRO A 187 17.58 -11.15 -5.56
CA PRO A 187 18.86 -10.48 -5.36
C PRO A 187 18.98 -9.15 -6.12
N ASP A 188 18.37 -9.06 -7.31
CA ASP A 188 18.36 -7.85 -8.14
C ASP A 188 17.61 -6.67 -7.50
N LEU A 189 16.73 -6.92 -6.52
CA LEU A 189 15.97 -5.88 -5.83
C LEU A 189 16.64 -5.41 -4.53
N ILE A 190 17.60 -6.17 -3.99
CA ILE A 190 18.15 -5.92 -2.64
C ILE A 190 18.79 -4.54 -2.55
N SER A 191 19.71 -4.21 -3.46
CA SER A 191 20.42 -2.91 -3.46
C SER A 191 19.46 -1.72 -3.53
N GLN A 192 18.43 -1.82 -4.36
CA GLN A 192 17.37 -0.81 -4.47
C GLN A 192 16.57 -0.69 -3.15
N ILE A 193 16.20 -1.82 -2.55
CA ILE A 193 15.43 -1.85 -1.30
C ILE A 193 16.25 -1.29 -0.13
N GLU A 194 17.55 -1.61 -0.04
CA GLU A 194 18.46 -1.08 1.00
C GLU A 194 18.48 0.45 1.04
N GLU A 195 18.34 1.10 -0.12
CA GLU A 195 18.31 2.56 -0.24
C GLU A 195 16.91 3.16 -0.04
N HIS A 196 15.89 2.34 0.25
CA HIS A 196 14.50 2.81 0.31
C HIS A 196 14.30 3.82 1.47
N PRO A 197 13.94 5.09 1.17
CA PRO A 197 14.03 6.16 2.15
C PRO A 197 13.12 6.02 3.37
N VAL A 198 11.87 5.55 3.19
CA VAL A 198 10.95 5.33 4.32
C VAL A 198 11.48 4.28 5.31
N LEU A 199 12.20 3.27 4.83
CA LEU A 199 12.73 2.18 5.64
C LEU A 199 13.97 2.64 6.40
N LEU A 200 14.89 3.33 5.73
CA LEU A 200 16.02 3.99 6.39
C LEU A 200 15.55 4.98 7.46
N TRP A 201 14.51 5.76 7.18
CA TRP A 201 13.94 6.69 8.14
C TRP A 201 13.33 5.98 9.36
N LYS A 202 12.56 4.91 9.15
CA LYS A 202 12.00 4.10 10.23
C LYS A 202 13.11 3.45 11.07
N ARG A 203 14.16 2.89 10.45
CA ARG A 203 15.34 2.35 11.14
C ARG A 203 15.95 3.37 12.10
N LEU A 204 16.20 4.59 11.63
CA LEU A 204 16.75 5.68 12.45
C LEU A 204 15.83 6.05 13.62
N ASN A 205 14.52 6.00 13.44
CA ASN A 205 13.56 6.26 14.52
C ASN A 205 13.55 5.15 15.57
N VAL A 206 13.64 3.88 15.16
CA VAL A 206 13.80 2.74 16.09
C VAL A 206 15.09 2.91 16.88
N GLU A 207 16.21 3.19 16.21
CA GLU A 207 17.51 3.39 16.86
C GLU A 207 17.47 4.52 17.91
N LYS A 208 16.81 5.63 17.59
CA LYS A 208 16.60 6.73 18.54
C LYS A 208 15.70 6.35 19.71
N TYR A 209 14.70 5.50 19.49
CA TYR A 209 13.81 5.03 20.55
C TYR A 209 14.54 4.10 21.53
N LEU A 210 15.39 3.19 21.03
CA LEU A 210 16.17 2.25 21.85
C LEU A 210 17.26 2.94 22.70
N LYS A 211 17.69 4.14 22.31
CA LYS A 211 18.68 4.96 23.05
C LYS A 211 18.06 5.82 24.16
N ARG A 212 16.74 5.85 24.28
CA ARG A 212 16.00 6.58 25.33
C ARG A 212 15.71 5.67 26.50
#